data_AF-A0A532DJJ7-F1
#
_entry.id   AF-A0A532DJJ7-F1
#
_cell.length_a   1.000
_cell.length_b   1.000
_cell.length_c   1.000
_cell.angle_alpha   90.00
_cell.angle_beta   90.00
_cell.angle_gamma   90.00
#
_symmetry.space_group_name_H-M   'P 1'
#
loop_
_entity.id
_entity.type
_entity.pdbx_description
1 polymer ?
#
loop_
_entity_poly.entity_id
_entity_poly.type
_entity_poly.pdbx_seq_one_letter_code
_entity_poly.pdbx_strand_id
1 'polypeptide(L)'
;MLYGATINPLDLVLSQQANSLRIAIHGSTDRVTIQNWFSAPTTAQVETIQAGNGQTLLSTEVDQLIQAMAAFTSNTGLSWDAASGGAGTAGQQAEFQGIIAASW
;
A
#
# COMPACT_ATOMS: atom_id res chain seq x y z
N MET A 1 23.00 17.12 3.80
CA MET A 1 21.65 17.27 3.21
C MET A 1 21.04 15.87 3.22
N LEU A 2 20.14 15.62 4.16
CA LEU A 2 19.53 14.31 4.39
C LEU A 2 18.41 14.15 3.36
N TYR A 3 18.49 13.15 2.48
CA TYR A 3 17.41 12.81 1.56
C TYR A 3 16.25 12.18 2.34
N GLY A 4 15.57 13.00 3.14
CA GLY A 4 14.31 12.68 3.78
C GLY A 4 13.17 12.89 2.79
N ALA A 5 13.17 12.15 1.69
CA ALA A 5 11.90 11.86 1.04
C ALA A 5 11.18 10.94 2.03
N THR A 6 10.50 11.54 2.99
CA THR A 6 9.54 10.88 3.85
C THR A 6 8.56 10.24 2.88
N ILE A 7 8.74 8.95 2.58
CA ILE A 7 7.76 8.20 1.81
C ILE A 7 6.54 8.23 2.71
N ASN A 8 5.60 9.11 2.36
CA ASN A 8 4.33 9.16 3.01
C ASN A 8 3.63 7.86 2.63
N PRO A 9 3.10 7.10 3.59
CA PRO A 9 2.31 5.92 3.26
C PRO A 9 1.13 6.21 2.33
N LEU A 10 0.67 7.47 2.34
CA LEU A 10 -0.31 8.03 1.40
C LEU A 10 0.07 7.81 -0.06
N ASP A 11 1.37 7.75 -0.37
CA ASP A 11 1.84 7.54 -1.71
C ASP A 11 2.05 6.04 -2.03
N LEU A 12 1.99 5.13 -1.06
CA LEU A 12 2.16 3.71 -1.36
C LEU A 12 0.88 3.12 -1.94
N VAL A 13 1.01 2.57 -3.15
CA VAL A 13 -0.02 1.78 -3.81
C VAL A 13 0.42 0.33 -3.80
N LEU A 14 -0.19 -0.49 -2.93
CA LEU A 14 0.03 -1.94 -2.89
C LEU A 14 -1.05 -2.64 -3.69
N SER A 15 -0.64 -3.59 -4.52
CA SER A 15 -1.55 -4.36 -5.37
C SER A 15 -1.07 -5.79 -5.50
N GLN A 16 -2.00 -6.74 -5.38
CA GLN A 16 -1.76 -8.13 -5.72
C GLN A 16 -1.88 -8.31 -7.23
N GLN A 17 -0.85 -8.90 -7.85
CA GLN A 17 -0.86 -9.31 -9.24
C GLN A 17 -0.56 -10.81 -9.35
N ALA A 18 -1.61 -11.62 -9.49
CA ALA A 18 -1.54 -13.06 -9.37
C ALA A 18 -0.79 -13.47 -8.08
N ASN A 19 0.40 -14.04 -8.20
CA ASN A 19 1.20 -14.47 -7.06
C ASN A 19 2.26 -13.45 -6.62
N SER A 20 2.29 -12.27 -7.22
CA SER A 20 3.29 -11.23 -6.95
C SER A 20 2.68 -10.04 -6.22
N LEU A 21 3.45 -9.46 -5.31
CA LEU A 21 3.13 -8.18 -4.69
C LEU A 21 3.77 -7.06 -5.51
N ARG A 22 2.98 -6.05 -5.86
CA ARG A 22 3.47 -4.84 -6.52
C ARG A 22 3.25 -3.64 -5.62
N ILE A 23 4.34 -2.94 -5.36
CA ILE A 23 4.40 -1.71 -4.57
C ILE A 23 4.79 -0.60 -5.53
N ALA A 24 3.96 0.42 -5.65
CA ALA A 24 4.26 1.61 -6.41
C ALA A 24 4.19 2.84 -5.51
N ILE A 25 4.99 3.85 -5.81
CA ILE A 25 4.93 5.14 -5.12
C ILE A 25 4.20 6.13 -6.02
N HIS A 26 3.12 6.72 -5.53
CA HIS A 26 2.34 7.74 -6.18
C HIS A 26 3.24 8.94 -6.50
N GLY A 27 3.14 9.46 -7.72
CA GLY A 27 4.01 10.54 -8.19
C GLY A 27 5.45 10.11 -8.53
N SER A 28 5.83 8.83 -8.36
CA SER A 28 7.11 8.29 -8.83
C SER A 28 6.93 7.21 -9.90
N THR A 29 7.95 7.05 -10.74
CA THR A 29 8.10 5.86 -11.59
C THR A 29 8.66 4.66 -10.85
N ASP A 30 9.07 4.83 -9.60
CA ASP A 30 9.60 3.76 -8.76
C ASP A 30 8.52 2.72 -8.45
N ARG A 31 8.81 1.49 -8.83
CA ARG A 31 7.94 0.34 -8.62
C ARG A 31 8.77 -0.86 -8.22
N VAL A 32 8.35 -1.50 -7.14
CA VAL A 32 8.93 -2.73 -6.65
C VAL A 32 7.93 -3.84 -6.91
N THR A 33 8.38 -4.94 -7.51
CA THR A 33 7.56 -6.14 -7.69
C THR A 33 8.26 -7.30 -7.04
N ILE A 34 7.62 -7.88 -6.02
CA ILE A 34 8.09 -9.04 -5.29
C ILE A 34 7.35 -10.25 -5.87
N GLN A 35 8.07 -11.05 -6.64
CA GLN A 35 7.52 -12.25 -7.28
C GLN A 35 7.32 -13.36 -6.24
N ASN A 36 6.29 -14.19 -6.45
CA ASN A 36 5.97 -15.33 -5.57
C ASN A 36 5.64 -14.96 -4.11
N TRP A 37 5.34 -13.68 -3.83
CA TRP A 37 4.90 -13.19 -2.53
C TRP A 37 3.71 -13.98 -1.95
N PHE A 38 2.76 -14.35 -2.81
CA PHE A 38 1.57 -15.12 -2.42
C PHE A 38 1.68 -16.63 -2.72
N SER A 39 2.83 -17.11 -3.21
CA SER A 39 2.99 -18.52 -3.63
C SER A 39 3.51 -19.48 -2.54
N ALA A 40 3.94 -18.98 -1.38
CA ALA A 40 4.50 -19.83 -0.34
C ALA A 40 3.44 -20.27 0.69
N PRO A 41 3.33 -21.59 1.02
CA PRO A 41 2.47 -22.05 2.09
C PRO A 41 3.13 -21.83 3.47
N THR A 42 2.40 -21.14 4.36
CA THR A 42 2.34 -21.34 5.83
C THR A 42 3.62 -21.80 6.55
N THR A 43 4.34 -20.92 7.29
CA THR A 43 4.60 -21.10 8.75
C THR A 43 5.58 -20.13 9.42
N ALA A 44 6.57 -19.50 8.76
CA ALA A 44 7.63 -18.85 9.56
C ALA A 44 8.49 -17.77 8.88
N GLN A 45 8.00 -17.03 7.89
CA GLN A 45 8.76 -15.88 7.38
C GLN A 45 7.89 -14.65 7.42
N VAL A 46 8.05 -13.91 8.51
CA VAL A 46 7.67 -12.51 8.59
C VAL A 46 8.58 -11.77 7.61
N GLU A 47 8.25 -11.80 6.32
CA GLU A 47 8.91 -10.99 5.31
C GLU A 47 8.58 -9.54 5.63
N THR A 48 9.52 -8.91 6.32
CA THR A 48 9.42 -7.55 6.81
C THR A 48 9.81 -6.64 5.67
N ILE A 49 8.85 -5.92 5.11
CA ILE A 49 9.13 -4.90 4.11
C ILE A 49 9.50 -3.63 4.85
N GLN A 50 10.79 -3.28 4.82
CA GLN A 50 11.21 -1.98 5.32
C GLN A 50 10.89 -0.91 4.27
N ALA A 51 9.86 -0.10 4.52
CA ALA A 51 9.59 1.09 3.76
C ALA A 51 10.75 2.08 3.93
N GLY A 52 10.97 2.95 2.93
CA GLY A 52 12.09 3.90 2.92
C GLY A 52 12.09 4.92 4.08
N ASN A 53 11.01 4.98 4.87
CA ASN A 53 10.90 5.74 6.10
C ASN A 53 11.43 4.99 7.35
N GLY A 54 11.96 3.77 7.17
CA GLY A 54 12.44 2.91 8.23
C GLY A 54 11.35 2.07 8.92
N GLN A 55 10.07 2.28 8.58
CA GLN A 55 8.97 1.46 9.09
C GLN A 55 8.98 0.09 8.43
N THR A 56 8.66 -0.91 9.24
CA THR A 56 8.65 -2.31 8.86
C THR A 56 7.20 -2.76 8.73
N LEU A 57 6.76 -3.03 7.51
CA LEU A 57 5.47 -3.63 7.23
C LEU A 57 5.60 -5.16 7.29
N LEU A 58 4.80 -5.78 8.15
CA LEU A 58 4.65 -7.22 8.24
C LEU A 58 3.83 -7.73 7.05
N SER A 59 4.06 -8.97 6.62
CA SER A 59 3.28 -9.57 5.53
C SER A 59 1.77 -9.58 5.80
N THR A 60 1.38 -9.71 7.08
CA THR A 60 -0.02 -9.63 7.52
C THR A 60 -0.60 -8.22 7.38
N GLU A 61 0.18 -7.19 7.68
CA GLU A 61 -0.23 -5.78 7.52
C GLU A 61 -0.33 -5.43 6.04
N VAL A 62 0.56 -5.97 5.20
CA VAL A 62 0.50 -5.84 3.75
C VAL A 62 -0.79 -6.44 3.18
N ASP A 63 -1.18 -7.64 3.60
CA ASP A 63 -2.43 -8.27 3.14
C ASP A 63 -3.66 -7.46 3.60
N GLN A 64 -3.71 -7.06 4.88
CA GLN A 64 -4.77 -6.21 5.41
C GLN A 64 -4.88 -4.90 4.64
N LEU A 65 -3.76 -4.27 4.33
CA LEU A 65 -3.72 -3.03 3.59
C LEU A 65 -4.20 -3.24 2.15
N ILE A 66 -3.76 -4.29 1.45
CA ILE A 66 -4.25 -4.63 0.10
C ILE A 66 -5.77 -4.86 0.12
N GLN A 67 -6.29 -5.58 1.10
CA GLN A 67 -7.73 -5.80 1.25
C GLN A 67 -8.48 -4.49 1.52
N ALA A 68 -7.93 -3.61 2.35
CA ALA A 68 -8.53 -2.31 2.62
C ALA A 68 -8.50 -1.41 1.37
N MET A 69 -7.41 -1.40 0.60
CA MET A 69 -7.35 -0.68 -0.68
C MET A 69 -8.36 -1.23 -1.68
N ALA A 70 -8.49 -2.55 -1.78
CA ALA A 70 -9.46 -3.20 -2.65
C ALA A 70 -10.90 -2.89 -2.23
N ALA A 71 -11.19 -2.95 -0.92
CA ALA A 71 -12.48 -2.61 -0.36
C ALA A 71 -12.83 -1.13 -0.60
N PHE A 72 -11.88 -0.22 -0.38
CA PHE A 72 -12.03 1.20 -0.72
C PHE A 72 -12.40 1.38 -2.19
N THR A 73 -11.65 0.75 -3.08
CA THR A 73 -11.88 0.87 -4.54
C THR A 73 -13.25 0.31 -4.91
N SER A 74 -13.68 -0.79 -4.28
CA SER A 74 -15.00 -1.39 -4.49
C SER A 74 -16.14 -0.55 -3.91
N ASN A 75 -15.96 0.06 -2.74
CA ASN A 75 -16.98 0.85 -2.05
C ASN A 75 -17.18 2.21 -2.70
N THR A 76 -16.07 2.85 -3.09
CA THR A 76 -16.05 4.22 -3.57
C THR A 76 -16.04 4.34 -5.09
N GLY A 77 -15.67 3.26 -5.80
CA GLY A 77 -15.42 3.28 -7.24
C GLY A 77 -14.15 4.04 -7.64
N LEU A 78 -13.38 4.57 -6.69
CA LEU A 78 -12.18 5.37 -6.93
C LEU A 78 -10.93 4.51 -6.72
N SER A 79 -9.99 4.54 -7.66
CA SER A 79 -8.71 3.85 -7.47
C SER A 79 -7.90 4.49 -6.34
N TRP A 80 -7.18 3.67 -5.59
CA TRP A 80 -6.28 4.14 -4.53
C TRP A 80 -5.27 5.18 -5.02
N ASP A 81 -4.71 4.99 -6.21
CA ASP A 81 -3.78 5.95 -6.86
C ASP A 81 -4.46 7.30 -7.20
N ALA A 82 -5.74 7.28 -7.56
CA ALA A 82 -6.48 8.52 -7.78
C ALA A 82 -6.76 9.21 -6.43
N ALA A 83 -7.11 8.45 -5.39
CA ALA A 83 -7.32 8.98 -4.04
C ALA A 83 -6.04 9.61 -3.46
N SER A 84 -4.88 8.97 -3.62
CA SER A 84 -3.58 9.53 -3.20
C SER A 84 -3.23 10.81 -3.97
N GLY A 85 -3.63 10.90 -5.24
CA GLY A 85 -3.53 12.13 -6.05
C GLY A 85 -4.57 13.21 -5.72
N GLY A 86 -5.38 12.99 -4.69
CA GLY A 86 -6.39 13.93 -4.23
C GLY A 86 -7.71 13.88 -5.01
N ALA A 87 -7.92 12.88 -5.85
CA ALA A 87 -9.18 12.71 -6.57
C ALA A 87 -10.30 12.21 -5.63
N GLY A 88 -11.54 12.38 -6.08
CA GLY A 88 -12.73 11.97 -5.34
C GLY A 88 -13.38 13.08 -4.50
N THR A 89 -14.39 12.68 -3.75
CA THR A 89 -15.17 13.53 -2.83
C THR A 89 -14.55 13.56 -1.44
N ALA A 90 -14.96 14.52 -0.61
CA ALA A 90 -14.48 14.63 0.78
C ALA A 90 -14.74 13.36 1.61
N GLY A 91 -15.83 12.63 1.34
CA GLY A 91 -16.12 11.36 2.01
C GLY A 91 -15.12 10.26 1.64
N GLN A 92 -14.80 10.13 0.34
CA GLN A 92 -13.81 9.17 -0.16
C GLN A 92 -12.40 9.49 0.38
N GLN A 93 -12.04 10.77 0.41
CA GLN A 93 -10.80 11.24 1.03
C GLN A 93 -10.72 10.90 2.52
N ALA A 94 -11.81 11.05 3.27
CA ALA A 94 -11.86 10.69 4.68
C ALA A 94 -11.70 9.18 4.89
N GLU A 95 -12.30 8.35 4.04
CA GLU A 95 -12.18 6.89 4.11
C GLU A 95 -10.76 6.42 3.76
N PHE A 96 -10.14 7.01 2.74
CA PHE A 96 -8.74 6.78 2.37
C PHE A 96 -7.79 7.12 3.53
N GLN A 97 -7.95 8.29 4.14
CA GLN A 97 -7.16 8.71 5.31
C GLN A 97 -7.39 7.77 6.51
N GLY A 98 -8.62 7.29 6.71
CA GLY A 98 -8.96 6.34 7.77
C GLY A 98 -8.27 4.99 7.61
N ILE A 99 -8.21 4.47 6.38
CA ILE A 99 -7.51 3.21 6.08
C ILE A 99 -6.01 3.35 6.34
N ILE A 100 -5.41 4.45 5.89
CA ILE A 100 -3.99 4.71 6.11
C ILE A 100 -3.71 4.85 7.61
N ALA A 101 -4.54 5.62 8.33
CA ALA A 101 -4.39 5.77 9.78
C ALA A 101 -4.59 4.46 10.55
N ALA A 102 -5.32 3.48 10.02
CA ALA A 102 -5.47 2.16 10.63
C ALA A 102 -4.28 1.22 10.32
N SER A 103 -3.43 1.60 9.36
CA SER A 103 -2.31 0.78 8.88
C SER A 103 -0.98 1.16 9.52
N TRP A 104 -0.95 2.17 10.41
CA TRP A 104 0.21 2.67 11.15
C TRP A 104 -0.17 3.02 12.59
#